data_AF-A0A7W7WWJ5-F1
#
_entry.id   AF-A0A7W7WWJ5-F1
#
_cell.length_a   1.000
_cell.length_b   1.000
_cell.length_c   1.000
_cell.angle_alpha   90.00
_cell.angle_beta   90.00
_cell.angle_gamma   90.00
#
_symmetry.space_group_name_H-M   'P 1'
#
loop_
_entity.id
_entity.type
_entity.pdbx_description
1 polymer ?
#
loop_
_entity_poly.entity_id
_entity_poly.type
_entity_poly.pdbx_seq_one_letter_code
_entity_poly.pdbx_strand_id
1 'polypeptide(L)'
;MRLRRAAAVVGALTTAFVSLGAVLVVPANAHGSMSDPASRIYRCFTEGPENPKSAACKAAVQVGQSWPLYDWDEVNIPNAAGKSRQIIPDGKLCSAGRDKYKGLDLARADWPATTLPGGGPFTLRYKVTAAHPGSWELYVTKPGYDPTKPLRWSDLEDTPFYKQTNPPVASGAYQLKANLPARTGRHVIYSIWQRHYPDSGEAFYSCSDVVFGG
;
A
#
# COMPACT_ATOMS: atom_id res chain seq x y z
N MET A 1 70.07 37.85 40.68
CA MET A 1 69.12 38.42 39.69
C MET A 1 69.33 37.68 38.36
N ARG A 2 68.26 37.27 37.67
CA ARG A 2 68.18 36.63 36.32
C ARG A 2 68.41 35.11 36.29
N LEU A 3 67.38 34.30 36.58
CA LEU A 3 66.32 33.75 35.70
C LEU A 3 66.80 32.71 34.67
N ARG A 4 66.47 31.45 34.98
CA ARG A 4 66.47 30.26 34.13
C ARG A 4 65.60 30.48 32.88
N ARG A 5 66.02 30.00 31.71
CA ARG A 5 65.13 29.71 30.58
C ARG A 5 65.56 28.43 29.87
N ALA A 6 64.98 27.32 30.31
CA ALA A 6 64.73 26.18 29.42
C ALA A 6 63.46 26.52 28.64
N ALA A 7 63.53 26.55 27.31
CA ALA A 7 62.36 26.67 26.46
C ALA A 7 62.18 25.34 25.72
N ALA A 8 61.02 24.73 25.98
CA ALA A 8 60.63 23.41 25.52
C ALA A 8 60.41 23.37 24.00
N VAL A 9 60.73 22.21 23.42
CA VAL A 9 60.33 21.83 22.06
C VAL A 9 58.80 21.73 22.04
N VAL A 10 58.15 22.61 21.28
CA VAL A 10 56.70 22.54 21.02
C VAL A 10 56.48 21.45 19.98
N GLY A 11 56.10 20.26 20.44
CA GLY A 11 55.59 19.20 19.58
C GLY A 11 54.21 19.60 19.03
N ALA A 12 54.09 19.61 17.70
CA ALA A 12 52.83 19.85 17.02
C ALA A 12 51.86 18.69 17.29
N LEU A 13 50.76 18.95 17.99
CA LEU A 13 49.62 18.05 18.13
C LEU A 13 48.49 18.57 17.25
N THR A 14 48.47 18.16 15.98
CA THR A 14 47.28 18.30 15.13
C THR A 14 46.34 17.14 15.44
N THR A 15 45.47 17.30 16.43
CA THR A 15 44.32 16.39 16.62
C THR A 15 43.29 16.66 15.53
N ALA A 16 43.33 15.89 14.45
CA ALA A 16 42.25 15.83 13.48
C ALA A 16 41.06 15.09 14.10
N PHE A 17 40.06 15.83 14.58
CA PHE A 17 38.76 15.26 14.89
C PHE A 17 38.07 14.88 13.57
N VAL A 18 38.21 13.62 13.17
CA VAL A 18 37.31 13.03 12.17
C VAL A 18 35.99 12.74 12.89
N SER A 19 35.08 13.70 12.87
CA SER A 19 33.69 13.47 13.27
C SER A 19 33.06 12.53 12.24
N LEU A 20 33.12 11.23 12.52
CA LEU A 20 32.38 10.21 11.81
C LEU A 20 30.89 10.42 12.15
N GLY A 21 30.23 11.28 11.38
CA GLY A 21 28.77 11.44 11.48
C GLY A 21 28.13 10.10 11.14
N ALA A 22 27.58 9.43 12.15
CA ALA A 22 26.74 8.27 11.93
C ALA A 22 25.54 8.72 11.09
N VAL A 23 25.54 8.37 9.80
CA VAL A 23 24.38 8.54 8.94
C VAL A 23 23.34 7.56 9.45
N LEU A 24 22.42 8.04 10.28
CA LEU A 24 21.22 7.30 10.63
C LEU A 24 20.42 7.12 9.34
N VAL A 25 20.50 5.93 8.75
CA VAL A 25 19.60 5.53 7.66
C VAL A 25 18.24 5.32 8.30
N VAL A 26 17.44 6.38 8.37
CA VAL A 26 16.03 6.27 8.77
C VAL A 26 15.32 5.58 7.61
N PRO A 27 14.69 4.40 7.80
CA PRO A 27 13.93 3.78 6.73
C PRO A 27 12.84 4.75 6.28
N ALA A 28 12.88 5.13 5.01
CA ALA A 28 11.86 5.99 4.43
C ALA A 28 10.62 5.12 4.18
N ASN A 29 9.64 5.22 5.09
CA ASN A 29 8.41 4.46 5.00
C ASN A 29 7.56 5.01 3.86
N ALA A 30 7.18 4.14 2.93
CA ALA A 30 6.17 4.42 1.94
C ALA A 30 4.80 4.13 2.51
N HIS A 31 3.77 4.85 2.05
CA HIS A 31 2.44 4.71 2.61
C HIS A 31 1.38 5.16 1.62
N GLY A 32 0.40 4.30 1.36
CA GLY A 32 -0.78 4.65 0.59
C GLY A 32 -1.78 3.52 0.40
N SER A 33 -2.88 3.84 -0.28
CA SER A 33 -3.92 2.88 -0.65
C SER A 33 -4.76 3.44 -1.81
N MET A 34 -5.53 2.59 -2.49
CA MET A 34 -6.49 3.04 -3.50
C MET A 34 -7.55 3.94 -2.85
N SER A 35 -7.73 5.15 -3.41
CA SER A 35 -8.77 6.10 -3.00
C SER A 35 -9.91 6.23 -4.00
N ASP A 36 -9.65 5.92 -5.28
CA ASP A 36 -10.68 5.89 -6.32
C ASP A 36 -10.37 4.81 -7.36
N PRO A 37 -11.12 3.69 -7.39
CA PRO A 37 -12.14 3.30 -6.42
C PRO A 37 -11.53 3.07 -5.03
N ALA A 38 -12.22 3.50 -3.98
CA ALA A 38 -11.73 3.40 -2.61
C ALA A 38 -11.50 1.94 -2.19
N SER A 39 -10.33 1.68 -1.58
CA SER A 39 -10.04 0.36 -1.01
C SER A 39 -10.90 0.08 0.22
N ARG A 40 -11.06 -1.19 0.61
CA ARG A 40 -11.76 -1.61 1.83
C ARG A 40 -11.24 -0.86 3.06
N ILE A 41 -9.92 -0.84 3.24
CA ILE A 41 -9.33 -0.18 4.41
C ILE A 41 -9.53 1.33 4.37
N TYR A 42 -9.32 1.98 3.22
CA TYR A 42 -9.52 3.41 3.09
C TYR A 42 -10.99 3.80 3.27
N ARG A 43 -11.91 2.99 2.75
CA ARG A 43 -13.35 3.14 2.95
C ARG A 43 -13.71 3.06 4.43
N CYS A 44 -13.30 2.01 5.13
CA CYS A 44 -13.59 1.86 6.56
C CYS A 44 -12.94 2.95 7.42
N PHE A 45 -11.72 3.39 7.08
CA PHE A 45 -11.11 4.56 7.69
C PHE A 45 -11.97 5.82 7.52
N THR A 46 -12.42 6.09 6.29
CA THR A 46 -13.23 7.29 6.00
C THR A 46 -14.64 7.23 6.58
N GLU A 47 -15.15 6.04 6.88
CA GLU A 47 -16.42 5.87 7.61
C GLU A 47 -16.30 6.21 9.11
N GLY A 48 -15.07 6.24 9.64
CA GLY A 48 -14.76 6.44 11.06
C GLY A 48 -14.46 5.10 11.75
N PRO A 49 -13.19 4.81 12.13
CA PRO A 49 -12.80 3.50 12.68
C PRO A 49 -13.57 3.06 13.93
N GLU A 50 -13.90 3.99 14.83
CA GLU A 50 -14.57 3.71 16.10
C GLU A 50 -16.08 3.49 15.95
N ASN A 51 -16.68 3.99 14.88
CA ASN A 51 -18.11 3.84 14.61
C ASN A 51 -18.39 3.81 13.09
N PRO A 52 -17.92 2.77 12.39
CA PRO A 52 -18.08 2.66 10.95
C PRO A 52 -19.56 2.53 10.59
N LYS A 53 -19.94 2.97 9.40
CA LYS A 53 -21.35 3.07 8.99
C LYS A 53 -21.86 1.78 8.37
N SER A 54 -21.10 1.24 7.42
CA SER A 54 -21.47 0.04 6.66
C SER A 54 -21.38 -1.23 7.51
N ALA A 55 -22.26 -2.19 7.21
CA ALA A 55 -22.25 -3.47 7.90
C ALA A 55 -20.94 -4.24 7.69
N ALA A 56 -20.33 -4.13 6.50
CA ALA A 56 -19.04 -4.76 6.22
C ALA A 56 -17.88 -4.15 7.04
N CYS A 57 -17.79 -2.82 7.16
CA CYS A 57 -16.75 -2.21 7.99
C CYS A 57 -16.95 -2.48 9.49
N LYS A 58 -18.21 -2.51 9.97
CA LYS A 58 -18.51 -2.96 11.35
C LYS A 58 -18.04 -4.39 11.59
N ALA A 59 -18.33 -5.31 10.66
CA ALA A 59 -17.89 -6.70 10.75
C ALA A 59 -16.35 -6.82 10.71
N ALA A 60 -15.68 -6.02 9.87
CA ALA A 60 -14.23 -6.01 9.78
C ALA A 60 -13.57 -5.56 11.10
N VAL A 61 -14.13 -4.54 11.77
CA VAL A 61 -13.69 -4.09 13.09
C VAL A 61 -13.97 -5.16 14.15
N GLN A 62 -15.13 -5.82 14.12
CA GLN A 62 -15.49 -6.88 15.08
C GLN A 62 -14.56 -8.10 15.01
N VAL A 63 -14.16 -8.50 13.80
CA VAL A 63 -13.23 -9.62 13.61
C VAL A 63 -11.79 -9.18 13.87
N GLY A 64 -11.44 -7.97 13.44
CA GLY A 64 -10.15 -7.33 13.66
C GLY A 64 -10.15 -6.45 14.91
N GLN A 65 -9.73 -5.20 14.72
CA GLN A 65 -9.77 -4.12 15.70
C GLN A 65 -10.05 -2.80 14.95
N SER A 66 -10.46 -1.73 15.64
CA SER A 66 -10.66 -0.42 15.02
C SER A 66 -9.33 0.26 14.68
N TRP A 67 -8.37 0.21 15.59
CA TRP A 67 -7.12 0.97 15.48
C TRP A 67 -6.32 0.72 14.18
N PRO A 68 -6.24 -0.49 13.60
CA PRO A 68 -5.49 -0.71 12.35
C PRO A 68 -6.05 0.07 11.17
N LEU A 69 -7.31 0.51 11.22
CA LEU A 69 -7.89 1.35 10.18
C LEU A 69 -7.29 2.77 10.15
N TYR A 70 -6.69 3.25 11.24
CA TYR A 70 -5.92 4.50 11.20
C TYR A 70 -4.63 4.34 10.38
N ASP A 71 -4.08 3.13 10.31
CA ASP A 71 -2.92 2.76 9.49
C ASP A 71 -3.38 2.26 8.11
N TRP A 72 -4.35 2.98 7.51
CA TRP A 72 -4.98 2.61 6.24
C TRP A 72 -4.04 2.58 5.05
N ASP A 73 -2.90 3.24 5.20
CA ASP A 73 -1.87 3.43 4.20
C ASP A 73 -0.70 2.44 4.36
N GLU A 74 -0.78 1.48 5.29
CA GLU A 74 0.30 0.54 5.62
C GLU A 74 -0.09 -0.95 5.44
N VAL A 75 -1.03 -1.28 4.54
CA VAL A 75 -1.25 -2.70 4.18
C VAL A 75 -0.10 -3.18 3.29
N ASN A 76 1.05 -3.47 3.91
CA ASN A 76 2.32 -3.76 3.24
C ASN A 76 2.90 -5.13 3.58
N ILE A 77 3.94 -5.52 2.86
CA ILE A 77 4.92 -6.53 3.26
C ILE A 77 6.31 -5.93 2.99
N PRO A 78 7.12 -5.64 4.03
CA PRO A 78 8.41 -4.94 3.89
C PRO A 78 9.43 -5.63 2.97
N ASN A 79 9.36 -6.95 2.83
CA ASN A 79 10.30 -7.74 2.04
C ASN A 79 9.59 -8.56 0.95
N ALA A 80 8.57 -7.99 0.31
CA ALA A 80 7.81 -8.67 -0.73
C ALA A 80 8.68 -9.06 -1.94
N ALA A 81 9.60 -8.18 -2.35
CA ALA A 81 10.59 -8.40 -3.41
C ALA A 81 10.01 -9.00 -4.71
N GLY A 82 8.80 -8.58 -5.10
CA GLY A 82 8.10 -9.07 -6.29
C GLY A 82 7.47 -10.46 -6.15
N LYS A 83 7.47 -11.04 -4.94
CA LYS A 83 7.03 -12.43 -4.68
C LYS A 83 5.62 -12.51 -4.09
N SER A 84 4.77 -11.50 -4.30
CA SER A 84 3.44 -11.39 -3.67
C SER A 84 2.59 -12.66 -3.78
N ARG A 85 2.53 -13.29 -4.96
CA ARG A 85 1.80 -14.56 -5.19
C ARG A 85 2.35 -15.75 -4.40
N GLN A 86 3.64 -15.74 -4.07
CA GLN A 86 4.30 -16.83 -3.33
C GLN A 86 4.12 -16.67 -1.82
N ILE A 87 4.03 -15.42 -1.34
CA ILE A 87 4.10 -15.11 0.10
C ILE A 87 2.73 -14.78 0.71
N ILE A 88 1.72 -14.46 -0.11
CA ILE A 88 0.36 -14.16 0.36
C ILE A 88 -0.53 -15.37 0.06
N PRO A 89 -1.02 -16.08 1.08
CA PRO A 89 -1.95 -17.20 0.89
C PRO A 89 -3.30 -16.76 0.31
N ASP A 90 -3.99 -17.69 -0.35
CA ASP A 90 -5.38 -17.53 -0.73
C ASP A 90 -6.27 -17.19 0.48
N GLY A 91 -7.27 -16.33 0.25
CA GLY A 91 -8.14 -15.80 1.30
C GLY A 91 -7.49 -14.73 2.18
N LYS A 92 -6.24 -14.34 1.91
CA LYS A 92 -5.49 -13.33 2.67
C LYS A 92 -4.98 -12.17 1.82
N LEU A 93 -5.49 -12.03 0.60
CA LEU A 93 -5.03 -11.04 -0.37
C LEU A 93 -5.24 -9.61 0.14
N CYS A 94 -6.40 -9.32 0.75
CA CYS A 94 -6.77 -7.97 1.17
C CYS A 94 -6.07 -7.51 2.44
N SER A 95 -5.67 -8.44 3.31
CA SER A 95 -4.83 -8.18 4.48
C SER A 95 -3.33 -8.28 4.20
N ALA A 96 -2.94 -8.71 3.00
CA ALA A 96 -1.57 -9.11 2.67
C ALA A 96 -1.00 -10.20 3.61
N GLY A 97 -1.85 -11.10 4.10
CA GLY A 97 -1.44 -12.13 5.07
C GLY A 97 -1.19 -11.61 6.49
N ARG A 98 -1.42 -10.32 6.76
CA ARG A 98 -1.17 -9.72 8.08
C ARG A 98 -2.40 -9.83 8.97
N ASP A 99 -2.24 -10.46 10.13
CA ASP A 99 -3.31 -10.56 11.13
C ASP A 99 -3.84 -9.20 11.60
N LYS A 100 -2.99 -8.16 11.58
CA LYS A 100 -3.35 -6.75 11.82
C LYS A 100 -4.56 -6.32 10.97
N TYR A 101 -4.66 -6.82 9.73
CA TYR A 101 -5.66 -6.43 8.75
C TYR A 101 -6.65 -7.55 8.38
N LYS A 102 -6.73 -8.62 9.19
CA LYS A 102 -7.56 -9.81 8.89
C LYS A 102 -9.05 -9.51 8.64
N GLY A 103 -9.58 -8.41 9.18
CA GLY A 103 -10.95 -7.98 8.92
C GLY A 103 -11.22 -7.61 7.46
N LEU A 104 -10.20 -7.24 6.70
CA LEU A 104 -10.32 -6.90 5.28
C LEU A 104 -10.54 -8.13 4.38
N ASP A 105 -10.23 -9.33 4.88
CA ASP A 105 -10.37 -10.59 4.15
C ASP A 105 -11.79 -11.17 4.21
N LEU A 106 -12.71 -10.54 4.97
CA LEU A 106 -14.08 -11.03 5.09
C LEU A 106 -14.75 -11.13 3.71
N ALA A 107 -15.23 -12.33 3.39
CA ALA A 107 -15.98 -12.61 2.17
C ALA A 107 -17.42 -12.14 2.35
N ARG A 108 -17.75 -10.98 1.77
CA ARG A 108 -19.07 -10.36 1.89
C ARG A 108 -19.51 -9.71 0.59
N ALA A 109 -20.78 -9.86 0.24
CA ALA A 109 -21.39 -9.21 -0.92
C ALA A 109 -21.76 -7.73 -0.66
N ASP A 110 -21.74 -7.28 0.59
CA ASP A 110 -22.18 -5.94 1.02
C ASP A 110 -21.01 -5.00 1.37
N TRP A 111 -19.78 -5.33 0.98
CA TRP A 111 -18.70 -4.34 0.99
C TRP A 111 -19.12 -3.10 0.18
N PRO A 112 -18.93 -1.88 0.72
CA PRO A 112 -19.25 -0.67 -0.03
C PRO A 112 -18.43 -0.62 -1.31
N ALA A 113 -19.11 -0.44 -2.44
CA ALA A 113 -18.49 -0.49 -3.75
C ALA A 113 -18.57 0.84 -4.49
N THR A 114 -17.56 1.12 -5.32
CA THR A 114 -17.59 2.24 -6.26
C THR A 114 -18.18 1.79 -7.59
N THR A 115 -19.13 2.54 -8.13
CA THR A 115 -19.65 2.31 -9.48
C THR A 115 -18.63 2.76 -10.52
N LEU A 116 -18.31 1.89 -11.48
CA LEU A 116 -17.40 2.17 -12.59
C LEU A 116 -18.10 1.97 -13.94
N PRO A 117 -17.64 2.64 -15.01
CA PRO A 117 -18.05 2.31 -16.37
C PRO A 117 -17.77 0.84 -16.69
N GLY A 118 -18.61 0.21 -17.52
CA GLY A 118 -18.46 -1.20 -17.93
C GLY A 118 -17.23 -1.52 -18.81
N GLY A 119 -16.33 -0.56 -19.00
CA GLY A 119 -15.10 -0.66 -19.79
C GLY A 119 -14.62 0.71 -20.26
N GLY A 120 -13.42 0.74 -20.86
CA GLY A 120 -12.88 1.95 -21.50
C GLY A 120 -11.98 2.80 -20.59
N PRO A 121 -11.55 3.99 -21.04
CA PRO A 121 -10.57 4.80 -20.33
C PRO A 121 -11.10 5.31 -19.01
N PHE A 122 -10.31 5.15 -17.95
CA PHE A 122 -10.61 5.66 -16.61
C PHE A 122 -9.31 5.99 -15.87
N THR A 123 -9.31 7.03 -15.03
CA THR A 123 -8.15 7.36 -14.19
C THR A 123 -8.41 6.95 -12.76
N LEU A 124 -7.77 5.88 -12.32
CA LEU A 124 -7.82 5.43 -10.92
C LEU A 124 -6.84 6.26 -10.09
N ARG A 125 -7.11 6.40 -8.79
CA ARG A 125 -6.31 7.21 -7.86
C ARG A 125 -5.81 6.37 -6.70
N TYR A 126 -4.49 6.34 -6.52
CA TYR A 126 -3.82 5.75 -5.37
C TYR A 126 -3.32 6.86 -4.44
N LYS A 127 -4.02 7.08 -3.32
CA LYS A 127 -3.68 8.13 -2.36
C LYS A 127 -2.43 7.73 -1.58
N VAL A 128 -1.55 8.71 -1.38
CA VAL A 128 -0.33 8.52 -0.60
C VAL A 128 -0.20 9.58 0.48
N THR A 129 0.38 9.17 1.60
CA THR A 129 0.90 10.07 2.64
C THR A 129 2.40 10.28 2.45
N ALA A 130 3.11 9.30 1.88
CA ALA A 130 4.49 9.40 1.44
C ALA A 130 4.68 8.77 0.04
N ALA A 131 4.98 9.59 -0.96
CA ALA A 131 5.24 9.14 -2.33
C ALA A 131 6.65 8.54 -2.45
N HIS A 132 6.76 7.38 -3.10
CA HIS A 132 8.04 6.71 -3.38
C HIS A 132 8.06 6.11 -4.79
N PRO A 133 9.25 5.91 -5.39
CA PRO A 133 9.36 5.17 -6.63
C PRO A 133 8.81 3.75 -6.51
N GLY A 134 8.22 3.25 -7.60
CA GLY A 134 7.70 1.89 -7.66
C GLY A 134 6.93 1.56 -8.93
N SER A 135 6.51 0.30 -9.03
CA SER A 135 5.60 -0.18 -10.05
C SER A 135 4.23 -0.48 -9.45
N TRP A 136 3.19 -0.12 -10.18
CA TRP A 136 1.81 -0.50 -9.88
C TRP A 136 1.35 -1.57 -10.85
N GLU A 137 0.70 -2.59 -10.32
CA GLU A 137 -0.07 -3.56 -11.09
C GLU A 137 -1.49 -3.60 -10.53
N LEU A 138 -2.49 -3.46 -11.39
CA LEU A 138 -3.91 -3.60 -11.02
C LEU A 138 -4.51 -4.82 -11.71
N TYR A 139 -5.10 -5.67 -10.91
CA TYR A 139 -5.83 -6.87 -11.31
C TYR A 139 -7.32 -6.67 -11.05
N VAL A 140 -8.16 -7.40 -11.76
CA VAL A 140 -9.60 -7.46 -11.51
C VAL A 140 -10.01 -8.92 -11.37
N THR A 141 -11.07 -9.20 -10.61
CA THR A 141 -11.62 -10.55 -10.56
C THR A 141 -12.22 -10.99 -11.91
N LYS A 142 -12.11 -12.29 -12.20
CA LYS A 142 -12.67 -12.96 -13.38
C LYS A 142 -14.21 -12.90 -13.38
N PRO A 143 -14.86 -13.01 -14.55
CA PRO A 143 -16.32 -13.18 -14.63
C PRO A 143 -16.79 -14.37 -13.77
N GLY A 144 -17.94 -14.22 -13.11
CA GLY A 144 -18.48 -15.25 -12.20
C GLY A 144 -17.87 -15.25 -10.80
N TYR A 145 -17.05 -14.25 -10.45
CA TYR A 145 -16.57 -14.02 -9.09
C TYR A 145 -17.72 -13.97 -8.08
N ASP A 146 -17.58 -14.75 -7.01
CA ASP A 146 -18.53 -14.82 -5.91
C ASP A 146 -17.96 -14.09 -4.68
N PRO A 147 -18.47 -12.90 -4.33
CA PRO A 147 -17.97 -12.11 -3.20
C PRO A 147 -18.26 -12.74 -1.84
N THR A 148 -19.06 -13.80 -1.78
CA THR A 148 -19.32 -14.55 -0.54
C THR A 148 -18.25 -15.61 -0.25
N LYS A 149 -17.29 -15.79 -1.16
CA LYS A 149 -16.12 -16.66 -0.96
C LYS A 149 -14.84 -15.83 -0.72
N PRO A 150 -13.90 -16.32 0.11
CA PRO A 150 -12.62 -15.64 0.30
C PRO A 150 -11.87 -15.49 -1.02
N LEU A 151 -11.39 -14.28 -1.30
CA LEU A 151 -10.66 -13.96 -2.54
C LEU A 151 -9.37 -14.77 -2.65
N ARG A 152 -9.15 -15.40 -3.79
CA ARG A 152 -7.96 -16.20 -4.12
C ARG A 152 -7.19 -15.59 -5.28
N TRP A 153 -5.92 -15.95 -5.43
CA TRP A 153 -5.15 -15.56 -6.61
C TRP A 153 -5.76 -16.08 -7.91
N SER A 154 -6.39 -17.26 -7.88
CA SER A 154 -7.08 -17.84 -9.04
C SER A 154 -8.31 -17.05 -9.49
N ASP A 155 -8.90 -16.26 -8.59
CA ASP A 155 -10.09 -15.45 -8.86
C ASP A 155 -9.74 -14.17 -9.63
N LEU A 156 -8.48 -13.75 -9.63
CA LEU A 156 -7.99 -12.60 -10.38
C LEU A 156 -7.64 -13.00 -11.82
N GLU A 157 -7.79 -12.05 -12.76
CA GLU A 157 -7.21 -12.18 -14.10
C GLU A 157 -5.70 -12.43 -14.01
N ASP A 158 -5.18 -13.30 -14.88
CA ASP A 158 -3.79 -13.73 -14.81
C ASP A 158 -2.83 -12.58 -15.15
N THR A 159 -3.29 -11.64 -15.99
CA THR A 159 -2.58 -10.42 -16.37
C THR A 159 -3.22 -9.18 -15.77
N PRO A 160 -2.44 -8.21 -15.26
CA PRO A 160 -3.00 -6.96 -14.78
C PRO A 160 -3.54 -6.14 -15.97
N PHE A 161 -4.69 -5.48 -15.78
CA PHE A 161 -5.24 -4.57 -16.80
C PHE A 161 -4.51 -3.21 -16.81
N TYR A 162 -3.72 -2.93 -15.77
CA TYR A 162 -2.87 -1.75 -15.68
C TYR A 162 -1.51 -2.13 -15.11
N LYS A 163 -0.44 -1.66 -15.76
CA LYS A 163 0.93 -1.75 -15.27
C LYS A 163 1.70 -0.49 -15.63
N GLN A 164 2.28 0.19 -14.63
CA GLN A 164 3.11 1.37 -14.87
C GLN A 164 4.13 1.56 -13.74
N THR A 165 5.34 1.96 -14.13
CA THR A 165 6.38 2.43 -13.20
C THR A 165 6.29 3.95 -13.06
N ASN A 166 6.36 4.44 -11.81
CA ASN A 166 6.37 5.85 -11.47
C ASN A 166 5.28 6.68 -12.18
N PRO A 167 3.99 6.34 -12.00
CA PRO A 167 2.90 7.18 -12.49
C PRO A 167 3.00 8.61 -11.93
N PRO A 168 2.44 9.61 -12.64
CA PRO A 168 2.48 10.98 -12.16
C PRO A 168 1.63 11.15 -10.89
N VAL A 169 2.10 11.98 -9.97
CA VAL A 169 1.38 12.34 -8.75
C VAL A 169 0.67 13.68 -8.95
N ALA A 170 -0.61 13.74 -8.59
CA ALA A 170 -1.39 14.97 -8.57
C ALA A 170 -2.35 14.96 -7.37
N SER A 171 -2.37 16.07 -6.61
CA SER A 171 -3.25 16.25 -5.45
C SER A 171 -3.14 15.11 -4.42
N GLY A 172 -1.91 14.71 -4.09
CA GLY A 172 -1.63 13.68 -3.09
C GLY A 172 -1.99 12.24 -3.51
N ALA A 173 -2.14 11.97 -4.80
CA ALA A 173 -2.39 10.63 -5.31
C ALA A 173 -1.68 10.38 -6.65
N TYR A 174 -1.20 9.15 -6.85
CA TYR A 174 -0.80 8.69 -8.17
C TYR A 174 -2.01 8.60 -9.10
N GLN A 175 -1.85 9.08 -10.33
CA GLN A 175 -2.86 9.05 -11.38
C GLN A 175 -2.63 7.84 -12.27
N LEU A 176 -3.44 6.80 -12.08
CA LEU A 176 -3.32 5.52 -12.77
C LEU A 176 -4.28 5.51 -13.97
N LYS A 177 -3.80 6.03 -15.10
CA LYS A 177 -4.59 6.08 -16.35
C LYS A 177 -4.65 4.68 -16.97
N ALA A 178 -5.80 4.03 -16.86
CA ALA A 178 -6.02 2.67 -17.33
C ALA A 178 -7.14 2.59 -18.37
N ASN A 179 -7.17 1.49 -19.11
CA ASN A 179 -8.36 1.06 -19.83
C ASN A 179 -9.02 -0.04 -19.00
N LEU A 180 -10.20 0.24 -18.45
CA LEU A 180 -10.97 -0.73 -17.70
C LEU A 180 -11.37 -1.90 -18.63
N PRO A 181 -11.21 -3.15 -18.17
CA PRO A 181 -11.67 -4.31 -18.92
C PRO A 181 -13.20 -4.32 -19.02
N ALA A 182 -13.72 -4.90 -20.09
CA ALA A 182 -15.16 -5.04 -20.28
C ALA A 182 -15.75 -5.97 -19.19
N ARG A 183 -16.53 -5.43 -18.26
CA ARG A 183 -17.09 -6.16 -17.11
C ARG A 183 -18.48 -5.61 -16.77
N THR A 184 -19.25 -6.40 -16.04
CA THR A 184 -20.55 -6.00 -15.48
C THR A 184 -20.71 -6.57 -14.08
N GLY A 185 -21.48 -5.89 -13.23
CA GLY A 185 -21.78 -6.38 -11.89
C GLY A 185 -20.59 -6.24 -10.92
N ARG A 186 -20.65 -6.98 -9.82
CA ARG A 186 -19.75 -6.81 -8.68
C ARG A 186 -18.40 -7.50 -8.89
N HIS A 187 -17.32 -6.77 -8.66
CA HIS A 187 -15.95 -7.24 -8.78
C HIS A 187 -15.07 -6.67 -7.67
N VAL A 188 -13.85 -7.18 -7.57
CA VAL A 188 -12.76 -6.58 -6.79
C VAL A 188 -11.64 -6.17 -7.72
N ILE A 189 -11.15 -4.94 -7.57
CA ILE A 189 -9.87 -4.51 -8.13
C ILE A 189 -8.80 -4.71 -7.05
N TYR A 190 -7.76 -5.47 -7.39
CA TYR A 190 -6.63 -5.74 -6.51
C TYR A 190 -5.40 -4.98 -6.99
N SER A 191 -4.85 -4.12 -6.15
CA SER A 191 -3.70 -3.27 -6.44
C SER A 191 -2.47 -3.76 -5.72
N ILE A 192 -1.35 -3.84 -6.44
CA ILE A 192 -0.01 -4.08 -5.90
C ILE A 192 0.86 -2.88 -6.26
N TRP A 193 1.41 -2.22 -5.25
CA TRP A 193 2.49 -1.25 -5.41
C TRP A 193 3.79 -1.87 -4.91
N GLN A 194 4.68 -2.26 -5.82
CA GLN A 194 6.00 -2.80 -5.51
C GLN A 194 7.04 -1.68 -5.56
N ARG A 195 7.74 -1.42 -4.45
CA ARG A 195 8.91 -0.52 -4.43
C ARG A 195 10.11 -1.19 -5.09
N HIS A 196 11.05 -0.37 -5.57
CA HIS A 196 12.23 -0.84 -6.30
C HIS A 196 13.51 -0.73 -5.46
N TYR A 197 14.49 -1.58 -5.76
CA TYR A 197 15.86 -1.44 -5.29
C TYR A 197 16.56 -0.26 -5.99
N PRO A 198 17.47 0.49 -5.34
CA PRO A 198 17.99 0.31 -3.97
C PRO A 198 17.05 0.79 -2.85
N ASP A 199 15.91 1.37 -3.18
CA ASP A 199 15.07 2.06 -2.19
C ASP A 199 14.39 1.09 -1.20
N SER A 200 13.77 0.00 -1.66
CA SER A 200 13.13 -1.00 -0.79
C SER A 200 12.69 -2.28 -1.52
N GLY A 201 12.58 -3.39 -0.79
CA GLY A 201 11.90 -4.63 -1.23
C GLY A 201 10.40 -4.64 -0.90
N GLU A 202 9.87 -3.59 -0.29
CA GLU A 202 8.51 -3.50 0.22
C GLU A 202 7.45 -3.43 -0.88
N ALA A 203 6.28 -3.99 -0.61
CA ALA A 203 5.09 -3.79 -1.44
C ALA A 203 3.85 -3.51 -0.62
N PHE A 204 2.91 -2.76 -1.20
CA PHE A 204 1.62 -2.41 -0.63
C PHE A 204 0.48 -3.04 -1.42
N TYR A 205 -0.60 -3.37 -0.74
CA TYR A 205 -1.72 -4.13 -1.26
C TYR A 205 -3.03 -3.45 -0.92
N SER A 206 -3.97 -3.43 -1.86
CA SER A 206 -5.32 -2.96 -1.55
C SER A 206 -6.39 -3.64 -2.41
N CYS A 207 -7.51 -3.95 -1.79
CA CYS A 207 -8.72 -4.45 -2.44
C CYS A 207 -9.74 -3.32 -2.51
N SER A 208 -10.25 -3.01 -3.70
CA SER A 208 -11.37 -2.08 -3.91
C SER A 208 -12.56 -2.83 -4.48
N ASP A 209 -13.68 -2.85 -3.76
CA ASP A 209 -14.94 -3.42 -4.27
C ASP A 209 -15.58 -2.44 -5.26
N VAL A 210 -16.04 -2.95 -6.40
CA VAL A 210 -16.59 -2.14 -7.49
C VAL A 210 -17.82 -2.79 -8.09
N VAL A 211 -18.66 -1.98 -8.75
CA VAL A 211 -19.75 -2.45 -9.60
C VAL A 211 -19.57 -1.85 -10.99
N PHE A 212 -19.33 -2.70 -11.98
CA PHE A 212 -19.16 -2.30 -13.38
C PHE A 212 -20.51 -2.18 -14.10
N GLY A 213 -20.63 -1.18 -14.97
CA GLY A 213 -21.79 -1.01 -15.85
C GLY A 213 -22.98 -0.30 -15.19
N GLY A 214 -22.70 0.58 -14.23
CA GLY A 214 -23.70 1.53 -13.74
C GLY A 214 -23.91 2.72 -14.67
#